data_AF-A0A564Y5F8-F1
#
_entry.id   AF-A0A564Y5F8-F1
#
_cell.length_a   1.000
_cell.length_b   1.000
_cell.length_c   1.000
_cell.angle_alpha   90.00
_cell.angle_beta   90.00
_cell.angle_gamma   90.00
#
_symmetry.space_group_name_H-M   'P 1'
#
loop_
_entity.id
_entity.type
_entity.pdbx_description
1 polymer ?
#
loop_
_entity_poly.entity_id
_entity_poly.type
_entity_poly.pdbx_seq_one_letter_code
_entity_poly.pdbx_strand_id
1 'polypeptide(L)'
;MSSATQRLQSKEQTLADAYSPPANFLEIDVCNPQIHGESGSRYVDYEVKMKTNLPVFQFSESSVRRRYRDFDWLRSELDRESKIIVPKLPGKAWKRMLPLRADDGLFDRDFIETRRKGLEEFINKKKIHHVIELPVIL
;
A
#
# COMPACT_ATOMS: atom_id res chain seq x y z
N MET A 1 -31.65 5.53 0.05
CA MET A 1 -30.30 4.93 -0.04
C MET A 1 -29.29 6.06 -0.04
N SER A 2 -28.61 6.31 1.08
CA SER A 2 -27.51 7.29 1.16
C SER A 2 -26.86 7.21 2.54
N SER A 3 -25.91 6.30 2.74
CA SER A 3 -25.08 6.26 3.96
C SER A 3 -23.71 5.67 3.61
N ALA A 4 -22.91 6.42 2.85
CA ALA A 4 -21.56 6.00 2.47
C ALA A 4 -20.47 7.00 2.91
N THR A 5 -20.84 8.10 3.57
CA THR A 5 -19.89 9.13 4.05
C THR A 5 -20.31 9.69 5.40
N GLN A 6 -20.45 8.83 6.41
CA GLN A 6 -20.54 9.30 7.80
C GLN A 6 -19.13 9.55 8.31
N ARG A 7 -18.86 10.79 8.74
CA ARG A 7 -17.57 11.21 9.31
C ARG A 7 -17.30 10.37 10.57
N LEU A 8 -16.25 9.56 10.56
CA LEU A 8 -15.82 8.77 11.72
C LEU A 8 -15.56 9.72 12.89
N GLN A 9 -16.29 9.53 14.00
CA GLN A 9 -16.02 10.24 15.24
C GLN A 9 -14.70 9.71 15.80
N SER A 10 -13.60 10.43 15.60
CA SER A 10 -12.32 10.10 16.21
C SER A 10 -12.45 10.30 17.71
N LYS A 11 -12.41 9.21 18.48
CA LYS A 11 -12.25 9.28 19.94
C LYS A 11 -10.93 10.00 20.22
N GLU A 12 -10.96 11.09 20.99
CA GLU A 12 -9.74 11.82 21.35
C GLU A 12 -8.77 10.85 22.04
N GLN A 13 -7.61 10.64 21.42
CA GLN A 13 -6.60 9.75 21.96
C GLN A 13 -5.93 10.45 23.15
N THR A 14 -6.01 9.87 24.35
CA THR A 14 -5.33 10.43 25.52
C THR A 14 -3.85 10.03 25.53
N LEU A 15 -3.00 10.84 26.17
CA LEU A 15 -1.57 10.49 26.35
C LEU A 15 -1.41 9.14 27.07
N ALA A 16 -2.31 8.80 28.00
CA ALA A 16 -2.30 7.52 28.69
C ALA A 16 -2.53 6.34 27.72
N ASP A 17 -3.42 6.50 26.73
CA ASP A 17 -3.68 5.47 25.71
C ASP A 17 -2.47 5.28 24.77
N ALA A 18 -1.67 6.32 24.55
CA ALA A 18 -0.45 6.22 23.74
C ALA A 18 0.66 5.41 24.42
N TYR A 19 0.69 5.37 25.76
CA TYR A 19 1.69 4.67 26.56
C TYR A 19 1.15 3.41 27.27
N SER A 20 -0.12 3.07 27.09
CA SER A 20 -0.74 1.86 27.60
C SER A 20 -0.35 0.64 26.77
N PRO A 21 0.05 -0.48 27.37
CA PRO A 21 0.08 -1.76 26.68
C PRO A 21 -1.33 -2.18 26.22
N PRO A 22 -1.48 -2.83 25.05
CA PRO A 22 -0.45 -3.08 24.04
C PRO A 22 -0.11 -1.80 23.25
N ALA A 23 1.17 -1.64 22.91
CA ALA A 23 1.63 -0.52 22.08
C ALA A 23 0.79 -0.41 20.80
N ASN A 24 0.41 0.80 20.42
CA ASN A 24 -0.28 1.05 19.16
C ASN A 24 0.59 0.58 18.00
N PHE A 25 0.07 -0.32 17.16
CA PHE A 25 0.76 -0.86 16.00
C PHE A 25 -0.09 -0.68 14.75
N LEU A 26 0.61 -0.46 13.63
CA LEU A 26 0.07 -0.50 12.29
C LEU A 26 1.10 -1.27 11.45
N GLU A 27 0.70 -2.43 10.98
CA GLU A 27 1.51 -3.33 10.16
C GLU A 27 0.85 -3.48 8.81
N ILE A 28 1.65 -3.36 7.75
CA ILE A 28 1.18 -3.51 6.38
C ILE A 28 2.14 -4.45 5.67
N ASP A 29 1.60 -5.56 5.18
CA ASP A 29 2.35 -6.57 4.43
C ASP A 29 1.89 -6.54 2.97
N VAL A 30 2.84 -6.60 2.04
CA VAL A 30 2.56 -6.74 0.60
C VAL A 30 3.01 -8.12 0.18
N CYS A 31 2.07 -9.01 -0.15
CA CYS A 31 2.31 -10.42 -0.38
C CYS A 31 1.54 -10.97 -1.59
N ASN A 32 1.68 -12.28 -1.83
CA ASN A 32 0.89 -13.05 -2.78
C ASN A 32 0.72 -12.40 -4.16
N PRO A 33 1.83 -12.15 -4.90
CA PRO A 33 1.74 -11.59 -6.24
C PRO A 33 0.95 -12.53 -7.16
N GLN A 34 -0.01 -11.99 -7.91
CA GLN A 34 -0.77 -12.75 -8.90
C GLN A 34 -0.68 -12.08 -10.26
N ILE A 35 -0.51 -12.90 -11.29
CA ILE A 35 -0.53 -12.46 -12.68
C ILE A 35 -1.95 -12.65 -13.20
N HIS A 36 -2.55 -11.57 -13.67
CA HIS A 36 -3.89 -11.54 -14.23
C HIS A 36 -3.84 -11.27 -15.72
N GLY A 37 -4.89 -11.66 -16.42
CA GLY A 37 -5.09 -11.42 -17.84
C GLY A 37 -4.38 -12.42 -18.74
N GLU A 38 -4.64 -12.29 -20.03
CA GLU A 38 -4.08 -13.16 -21.08
C GLU A 38 -3.29 -12.32 -22.08
N SER A 39 -2.21 -12.89 -22.61
CA SER A 39 -1.42 -12.29 -23.69
C SER A 39 -0.97 -10.83 -23.41
N GLY A 40 -1.41 -9.86 -24.23
CA GLY A 40 -1.00 -8.46 -24.21
C GLY A 40 -1.63 -7.57 -23.13
N SER A 41 -2.63 -8.07 -22.40
CA SER A 41 -3.31 -7.32 -21.33
C SER A 41 -2.93 -7.81 -19.92
N ARG A 42 -1.82 -8.53 -19.80
CA ARG A 42 -1.37 -9.09 -18.53
C ARG A 42 -0.92 -8.00 -17.55
N TYR A 43 -1.23 -8.17 -16.27
CA TYR A 43 -0.74 -7.31 -15.19
C TYR A 43 -0.49 -8.12 -13.92
N VAL A 44 0.29 -7.53 -13.01
CA VAL A 44 0.58 -8.12 -11.69
C VAL A 44 -0.05 -7.25 -10.62
N ASP A 45 -0.81 -7.88 -9.74
CA ASP A 45 -1.29 -7.27 -8.50
C ASP A 45 -0.69 -7.98 -7.28
N TYR A 46 -0.81 -7.32 -6.13
CA TYR A 46 -0.29 -7.77 -4.85
C TYR A 46 -1.42 -7.72 -3.82
N GLU A 47 -1.44 -8.68 -2.91
CA GLU A 47 -2.30 -8.63 -1.74
C GLU A 47 -1.65 -7.73 -0.69
N VAL A 48 -2.37 -6.69 -0.28
CA VAL A 48 -1.96 -5.76 0.76
C VAL A 48 -2.80 -6.05 1.99
N LYS A 49 -2.14 -6.56 3.02
CA LYS A 49 -2.77 -6.88 4.31
C LYS A 49 -2.41 -5.79 5.30
N MET A 50 -3.39 -5.32 6.04
CA MET A 50 -3.20 -4.34 7.11
C MET A 50 -3.66 -4.95 8.43
N LYS A 51 -2.86 -4.75 9.47
CA LYS A 51 -3.20 -5.11 10.86
C LYS A 51 -2.92 -3.93 11.77
N THR A 52 -3.89 -3.61 12.62
CA THR A 52 -3.81 -2.45 13.50
C THR A 52 -4.66 -2.64 14.74
N ASN A 53 -4.24 -2.04 15.85
CA ASN A 53 -5.07 -1.86 17.05
C ASN A 53 -5.54 -0.40 17.21
N LEU A 54 -5.29 0.45 16.20
CA LEU A 54 -5.64 1.86 16.25
C LEU A 54 -7.18 2.05 16.14
N PRO A 55 -7.81 2.81 17.05
CA PRO A 55 -9.26 2.97 17.10
C PRO A 55 -9.85 3.81 15.96
N VAL A 56 -9.00 4.46 15.14
CA VAL A 56 -9.42 5.20 13.94
C VAL A 56 -9.86 4.26 12.81
N PHE A 57 -9.40 3.01 12.83
CA PHE A 57 -9.78 2.01 11.86
C PHE A 57 -11.01 1.25 12.32
N GLN A 58 -11.99 1.10 11.42
CA GLN A 58 -13.20 0.33 11.69
C GLN A 58 -12.91 -1.17 11.85
N PHE A 59 -11.85 -1.67 11.19
CA PHE A 59 -11.44 -3.07 11.21
C PHE A 59 -9.99 -3.16 11.69
N SER A 60 -9.73 -4.10 12.60
CA SER A 60 -8.37 -4.39 13.10
C SER A 60 -7.50 -5.12 12.09
N GLU A 61 -8.13 -5.78 11.11
CA GLU A 61 -7.46 -6.43 9.99
C GLU A 61 -8.22 -6.14 8.70
N SER A 62 -7.50 -5.82 7.62
CA SER A 62 -8.06 -5.72 6.27
C SER A 62 -7.12 -6.36 5.24
N SER A 63 -7.69 -6.79 4.11
CA SER A 63 -6.91 -7.26 2.97
C SER A 63 -7.55 -6.75 1.68
N VAL A 64 -6.73 -6.15 0.81
CA VAL A 64 -7.13 -5.69 -0.51
C VAL A 64 -6.11 -6.09 -1.56
N ARG A 65 -6.52 -6.17 -2.82
CA ARG A 65 -5.59 -6.36 -3.94
C ARG A 65 -5.35 -5.05 -4.67
N ARG A 66 -4.09 -4.73 -4.92
CA ARG A 66 -3.63 -3.50 -5.58
C ARG A 66 -2.52 -3.79 -6.57
N ARG A 67 -2.55 -3.10 -7.71
CA ARG A 67 -1.48 -3.15 -8.72
C ARG A 67 -0.48 -2.01 -8.47
N TYR A 68 0.72 -2.13 -9.04
CA TYR A 68 1.77 -1.10 -8.94
C TYR A 68 1.26 0.32 -9.26
N ARG A 69 0.36 0.46 -10.24
CA ARG A 69 -0.17 1.77 -10.65
C ARG A 69 -0.98 2.46 -9.54
N ASP A 70 -1.62 1.69 -8.66
CA ASP A 70 -2.39 2.24 -7.56
C ASP A 70 -1.44 2.84 -6.50
N PHE A 71 -0.29 2.20 -6.27
CA PHE A 71 0.78 2.76 -5.43
C PHE A 71 1.43 4.00 -6.04
N ASP A 72 1.58 4.04 -7.37
CA ASP A 72 2.08 5.22 -8.09
C ASP A 72 1.14 6.42 -7.97
N TRP A 73 -0.17 6.16 -8.05
CA TRP A 73 -1.19 7.15 -7.79
C TRP A 73 -1.14 7.62 -6.33
N LEU A 74 -1.14 6.70 -5.36
CA LEU A 74 -1.02 7.02 -3.93
C LEU A 74 0.22 7.87 -3.64
N ARG A 75 1.36 7.52 -4.23
CA ARG A 75 2.59 8.33 -4.11
C ARG A 75 2.39 9.76 -4.61
N SER A 76 1.73 9.93 -5.76
CA SER A 76 1.51 11.23 -6.39
C SER A 76 0.56 12.09 -5.57
N GLU A 77 -0.48 11.47 -5.01
CA GLU A 77 -1.43 12.11 -4.10
C GLU A 77 -0.72 12.63 -2.84
N LEU A 78 0.11 11.76 -2.23
CA LEU A 78 0.89 12.10 -1.04
C LEU A 78 1.92 13.19 -1.31
N ASP A 79 2.58 13.19 -2.47
CA ASP A 79 3.58 14.20 -2.84
C ASP A 79 2.94 15.59 -3.00
N ARG A 80 1.66 15.64 -3.39
CA ARG A 80 0.90 16.88 -3.54
C ARG A 80 0.49 17.48 -2.19
N GLU A 81 0.10 16.64 -1.22
CA GLU A 81 -0.50 17.10 0.03
C GLU A 81 0.50 17.21 1.19
N SER A 82 1.61 16.50 1.13
CA SER A 82 2.57 16.41 2.23
C SER A 82 3.87 17.15 1.92
N LYS A 83 4.30 18.06 2.81
CA LYS A 83 5.65 18.69 2.77
C LYS A 83 6.80 17.71 3.08
N ILE A 84 6.50 16.44 3.32
CA ILE A 84 7.44 15.40 3.73
C ILE A 84 7.91 14.59 2.53
N ILE A 85 9.23 14.35 2.46
CA ILE A 85 9.89 13.51 1.45
C ILE A 85 9.15 12.17 1.28
N VAL A 86 8.63 11.94 0.07
CA VAL A 86 7.98 10.68 -0.29
C VAL A 86 9.04 9.65 -0.69
N PRO A 87 9.11 8.47 -0.02
CA PRO A 87 10.01 7.41 -0.43
C PRO A 87 9.80 7.09 -1.90
N LYS A 88 10.90 6.79 -2.61
CA LYS A 88 10.84 6.44 -4.02
C LYS A 88 10.17 5.06 -4.14
N LEU A 89 9.22 4.93 -5.05
CA LEU A 89 8.69 3.63 -5.44
C LEU A 89 9.78 2.82 -6.15
N PRO A 90 9.74 1.48 -6.07
CA PRO A 90 10.56 0.63 -6.95
C PRO A 90 10.25 1.01 -8.39
N GLY A 91 11.27 1.35 -9.18
CA GLY A 91 11.08 2.02 -10.47
C GLY A 91 10.07 1.34 -11.40
N LYS A 92 9.39 2.13 -12.24
CA LYS A 92 8.35 1.67 -13.19
C LYS A 92 8.85 0.58 -14.15
N ALA A 93 10.17 0.44 -14.28
CA ALA A 93 10.85 -0.59 -15.06
C ALA A 93 10.42 -0.60 -16.55
N TRP A 94 10.31 0.58 -17.15
CA TRP A 94 9.89 0.74 -18.56
C TRP A 94 10.71 -0.14 -19.53
N LYS A 95 12.00 -0.37 -19.25
CA LYS A 95 12.88 -1.26 -20.03
C LYS A 95 12.45 -2.74 -20.01
N ARG A 96 11.72 -3.17 -18.98
CA ARG A 96 11.16 -4.53 -18.87
C ARG A 96 9.81 -4.70 -19.58
N MET A 97 9.21 -3.61 -20.07
CA MET A 97 8.01 -3.65 -20.92
C MET A 97 8.33 -3.82 -22.41
N LEU A 98 9.62 -3.77 -22.80
CA LEU A 98 10.02 -3.92 -24.19
C LEU A 98 9.84 -5.37 -24.67
N PRO A 99 9.34 -5.59 -25.90
CA PRO A 99 9.31 -6.91 -26.51
C PRO A 99 10.74 -7.42 -26.79
N LEU A 100 10.88 -8.73 -27.02
CA LEU A 100 12.13 -9.40 -27.40
C LEU A 100 13.22 -9.42 -26.31
N ARG A 101 12.82 -9.65 -25.06
CA ARG A 101 13.76 -9.91 -23.96
C ARG A 101 14.02 -11.41 -23.83
N ALA A 102 15.21 -11.76 -23.33
CA ALA A 102 15.55 -13.14 -23.00
C ALA A 102 14.90 -13.62 -21.69
N ASP A 103 14.38 -12.70 -20.88
CA ASP A 103 13.64 -12.95 -19.63
C ASP A 103 12.14 -12.64 -19.78
N ASP A 104 11.33 -13.07 -18.82
CA ASP A 104 9.87 -12.79 -18.77
C ASP A 104 9.54 -11.31 -18.46
N GLY A 105 10.54 -10.43 -18.46
CA GLY A 105 10.39 -8.98 -18.33
C GLY A 105 9.70 -8.56 -17.03
N LEU A 106 8.48 -8.05 -17.14
CA LEU A 106 7.65 -7.61 -16.01
C LEU A 106 7.07 -8.78 -15.19
N PHE A 107 7.01 -9.96 -15.79
CA PHE A 107 6.44 -11.18 -15.20
C PHE A 107 7.49 -12.14 -14.64
N ASP A 108 8.75 -11.76 -14.78
CA ASP A 108 9.90 -12.43 -14.17
C ASP A 108 9.75 -12.49 -12.64
N ARG A 109 9.91 -13.68 -12.06
CA ARG A 109 9.66 -13.93 -10.63
C ARG A 109 10.55 -13.09 -9.73
N ASP A 110 11.83 -12.98 -10.05
CA ASP A 110 12.80 -12.20 -9.28
C ASP A 110 12.43 -10.72 -9.26
N PHE A 111 11.94 -10.22 -10.39
CA PHE A 111 11.45 -8.86 -10.51
C PHE A 111 10.16 -8.61 -9.75
N ILE A 112 9.19 -9.52 -9.83
CA ILE A 112 7.95 -9.44 -9.05
C ILE A 112 8.27 -9.37 -7.56
N GLU A 113 9.18 -10.21 -7.07
CA GLU A 113 9.57 -10.22 -5.66
C GLU A 113 10.36 -8.96 -5.25
N THR A 114 11.28 -8.51 -6.09
CA THR A 114 12.01 -7.24 -5.87
C THR A 114 11.04 -6.06 -5.79
N ARG A 115 10.03 -6.02 -6.67
CA ARG A 115 8.99 -5.00 -6.67
C ARG A 115 8.11 -5.10 -5.43
N ARG A 116 7.69 -6.31 -5.04
CA ARG A 116 6.90 -6.55 -3.82
C ARG A 116 7.59 -5.97 -2.58
N LYS A 117 8.87 -6.30 -2.37
CA LYS A 117 9.68 -5.75 -1.26
C LYS A 117 9.74 -4.22 -1.29
N GLY A 118 9.97 -3.64 -2.46
CA GLY A 118 10.00 -2.17 -2.61
C GLY A 118 8.66 -1.49 -2.31
N LEU A 119 7.54 -2.12 -2.65
CA LEU A 119 6.20 -1.63 -2.33
C LEU A 119 5.91 -1.70 -0.82
N GLU A 120 6.30 -2.80 -0.19
CA GLU A 120 6.20 -3.01 1.25
C GLU A 120 7.02 -1.99 2.04
N GLU A 121 8.26 -1.73 1.63
CA GLU A 121 9.09 -0.69 2.24
C GLU A 121 8.48 0.70 2.06
N PHE A 122 7.94 0.99 0.87
CA PHE A 122 7.31 2.28 0.58
C PHE A 122 6.15 2.56 1.53
N ILE A 123 5.24 1.61 1.69
CA ILE A 123 4.04 1.78 2.52
C ILE A 123 4.41 1.80 4.03
N ASN A 124 5.35 0.95 4.45
CA ASN A 124 5.82 0.91 5.84
C ASN A 124 6.66 2.12 6.25
N LYS A 125 7.33 2.81 5.33
CA LYS A 125 8.00 4.09 5.65
C LYS A 125 6.99 5.23 5.81
N LYS A 126 5.83 5.14 5.16
CA LYS A 126 4.80 6.18 5.21
C LYS A 126 3.83 6.08 6.38
N LYS A 127 3.54 4.87 6.87
CA LYS A 127 2.68 4.66 8.06
C LYS A 127 3.07 5.50 9.29
N ILE A 128 4.34 5.87 9.39
CA ILE A 128 4.90 6.66 10.50
C ILE A 128 4.36 8.11 10.52
N HIS A 129 3.96 8.66 9.36
CA HIS A 129 3.65 10.09 9.25
C HIS A 129 2.18 10.43 8.96
N HIS A 130 1.41 9.52 8.34
CA HIS A 130 0.02 9.79 7.92
C HIS A 130 -0.88 8.60 8.21
N VAL A 131 -1.24 8.43 9.48
CA VAL A 131 -2.12 7.34 9.96
C VAL A 131 -3.56 7.47 9.45
N ILE A 132 -3.97 8.67 9.01
CA ILE A 132 -5.38 9.05 8.82
C ILE A 132 -5.87 8.87 7.37
N GLU A 133 -4.96 8.87 6.36
CA GLU A 133 -5.32 8.80 4.93
C GLU A 133 -5.18 7.39 4.32
N LEU A 134 -4.44 6.50 4.99
CA LEU A 134 -4.31 5.10 4.60
C LEU A 134 -5.62 4.26 4.61
N PRO A 135 -6.62 4.50 5.48
CA PRO A 135 -7.84 3.69 5.54
C PRO A 135 -8.74 3.82 4.31
N VAL A 136 -8.59 4.88 3.51
CA VAL A 136 -9.44 5.12 2.33
C VAL A 136 -8.93 4.36 1.10
N ILE A 137 -7.67 3.91 1.12
CA ILE A 137 -6.95 3.43 -0.07
C ILE A 137 -6.57 1.94 0.05
N LEU A 138 -6.45 1.44 1.29
CA LEU A 138 -6.13 0.06 1.66
C LEU A 138 -7.33 -0.73 2.20
#